data_AF-X0SRH5-F1
#
_entry.id   AF-X0SRH5-F1
#
_cell.length_a   1.000
_cell.length_b   1.000
_cell.length_c   1.000
_cell.angle_alpha   90.00
_cell.angle_beta   90.00
_cell.angle_gamma   90.00
#
_symmetry.space_group_name_H-M   'P 1'
#
loop_
_entity.id
_entity.type
_entity.pdbx_description
1 polymer ?
#
loop_
_entity_poly.entity_id
_entity_poly.type
_entity_poly.pdbx_seq_one_letter_code
_entity_poly.pdbx_strand_id
1 'polypeptide(L)' 'MKTHNGYIIKMYNKSPSLKVIVTEGKGGKIPNDLTGMYTTDKLAMVDIDKYLDKKGGKRDKAKTNNTAK' A
#
# COMPACT_ATOMS: atom_id res chain seq x y z
N MET A 1 10.92 9.25 -7.23
CA MET A 1 10.27 8.40 -6.22
C MET A 1 8.90 9.01 -5.98
N LYS A 2 7.81 8.24 -6.20
CA LYS A 2 6.45 8.77 -6.03
C LYS A 2 5.84 8.18 -4.78
N THR A 3 5.18 9.00 -3.98
CA THR A 3 4.49 8.56 -2.76
C THR A 3 2.98 8.58 -3.01
N HIS A 4 2.27 7.56 -2.58
CA HIS A 4 0.82 7.40 -2.68
C HIS A 4 0.29 6.73 -1.41
N ASN A 5 -0.53 7.44 -0.63
CA ASN A 5 -1.19 6.91 0.57
C ASN A 5 -0.26 6.22 1.60
N GLY A 6 0.94 6.77 1.85
CA GLY A 6 1.94 6.21 2.77
C GLY A 6 2.78 5.06 2.18
N TYR A 7 2.61 4.77 0.89
CA TYR A 7 3.45 3.86 0.13
C TYR A 7 4.28 4.64 -0.89
N ILE A 8 5.40 4.07 -1.27
CA ILE A 8 6.34 4.62 -2.22
C ILE A 8 6.41 3.67 -3.40
N ILE A 9 6.28 4.22 -4.59
CA ILE A 9 6.53 3.53 -5.85
C ILE A 9 7.93 3.92 -6.32
N LYS A 10 8.79 2.92 -6.45
CA LYS A 10 10.16 3.09 -6.95
C LYS A 10 10.49 2.06 -8.03
N MET A 11 11.49 2.38 -8.85
CA MET A 11 12.02 1.42 -9.83
C MET A 11 12.69 0.25 -9.13
N TYR A 12 12.57 -0.93 -9.72
CA TYR A 12 13.22 -2.12 -9.23
C TYR A 12 14.70 -2.13 -9.66
N ASN A 13 15.60 -2.23 -8.69
CA ASN A 13 17.04 -2.10 -8.95
C ASN A 13 17.59 -3.15 -9.91
N LYS A 14 16.99 -4.35 -9.99
CA LYS A 14 17.44 -5.40 -10.91
C LYS A 14 16.80 -5.32 -12.30
N SER A 15 15.71 -4.55 -12.45
CA SER A 15 15.03 -4.36 -13.73
C SER A 15 14.35 -2.99 -13.75
N PRO A 16 14.99 -1.96 -14.33
CA PRO A 16 14.46 -0.59 -14.33
C PRO A 16 13.13 -0.43 -15.07
N SER A 17 12.78 -1.38 -15.94
CA SER A 17 11.47 -1.47 -16.60
C SER A 17 10.33 -1.79 -15.63
N LEU A 18 10.64 -2.30 -14.44
CA LEU A 18 9.69 -2.71 -13.43
C LEU A 18 9.75 -1.77 -12.22
N LYS A 19 8.61 -1.66 -11.55
CA LYS A 19 8.38 -0.80 -10.39
C LYS A 19 7.86 -1.66 -9.26
N VAL A 20 8.25 -1.30 -8.04
CA VAL A 20 7.84 -1.97 -6.82
C VAL A 20 7.28 -0.97 -5.83
N ILE A 21 6.35 -1.45 -5.02
CA ILE A 21 5.76 -0.69 -3.93
C ILE A 21 6.58 -0.98 -2.67
N VAL A 22 6.92 0.06 -1.93
CA VAL A 22 7.55 -0.04 -0.61
C VAL A 22 6.78 0.82 0.39
N THR A 23 6.81 0.48 1.67
CA THR A 23 6.20 1.32 2.71
C THR A 23 7.11 2.49 3.07
N GLU A 24 6.53 3.66 3.35
CA GLU A 24 7.28 4.80 3.88
C GLU A 24 7.72 4.53 5.33
N GLY A 25 9.04 4.40 5.56
CA GLY A 25 9.63 4.20 6.89
C GLY A 25 10.72 3.11 6.99
N LYS A 26 11.49 3.13 8.10
CA LYS A 26 12.63 2.24 8.38
C LYS A 26 12.21 0.87 8.96
N GLY A 27 11.39 0.09 8.26
CA GLY A 27 11.11 -1.30 8.66
C GLY A 27 9.69 -1.83 8.44
N GLY A 28 8.87 -1.13 7.65
CA GLY A 28 7.54 -1.65 7.31
C GLY A 28 7.66 -2.92 6.46
N LYS A 29 7.03 -4.01 6.91
CA LYS A 29 6.80 -5.18 6.05
C LYS A 29 5.83 -4.76 4.96
N ILE A 30 6.23 -4.92 3.70
CA ILE A 30 5.33 -4.75 2.57
C ILE A 30 4.28 -5.88 2.66
N PRO A 31 2.98 -5.56 2.64
CA PRO A 31 1.93 -6.58 2.62
C PRO A 31 2.08 -7.50 1.40
N ASN A 32 1.78 -8.78 1.54
CA ASN A 32 1.83 -9.74 0.42
C ASN A 32 0.93 -9.32 -0.76
N ASP A 33 -0.17 -8.60 -0.51
CA ASP A 33 -1.02 -8.06 -1.56
C ASP A 33 -0.31 -6.98 -2.41
N LEU A 34 0.78 -6.37 -1.91
CA LEU A 34 1.54 -5.29 -2.57
C LEU A 34 2.98 -5.68 -2.94
N THR A 35 3.33 -6.98 -2.85
CA THR A 35 4.67 -7.47 -3.26
C THR A 35 4.84 -7.64 -4.78
N GLY A 36 3.87 -7.20 -5.57
CA GLY A 36 3.89 -7.28 -7.03
C GLY A 36 4.93 -6.36 -7.70
N MET A 37 5.26 -6.70 -8.96
CA MET A 37 6.04 -5.84 -9.85
C MET A 37 5.10 -5.22 -10.89
N TYR A 38 5.30 -3.94 -11.16
CA TYR A 38 4.41 -3.14 -11.99
C TYR A 38 5.18 -2.50 -13.14
N THR A 39 4.57 -2.44 -14.32
CA THR A 39 5.14 -1.75 -15.48
C THR A 39 4.85 -0.24 -15.45
N THR A 40 3.79 0.19 -14.76
CA THR A 40 3.35 1.59 -14.69
C THR A 40 2.99 2.01 -13.28
N ASP A 41 3.08 3.32 -13.01
CA ASP A 41 2.71 3.87 -11.69
C ASP A 41 1.21 3.69 -11.42
N LYS A 42 0.38 3.80 -12.46
CA LYS A 42 -1.08 3.69 -12.34
C LYS A 42 -1.50 2.32 -11.83
N LEU A 43 -0.90 1.23 -12.32
CA LEU A 43 -1.21 -0.12 -11.86
C LEU A 43 -0.81 -0.30 -10.39
N ALA A 44 0.36 0.21 -9.99
CA ALA A 44 0.79 0.17 -8.60
C ALA A 44 -0.15 0.97 -7.68
N MET A 45 -0.61 2.15 -8.12
CA MET A 45 -1.58 2.98 -7.39
C MET A 45 -2.92 2.26 -7.23
N VAL A 46 -3.44 1.64 -8.29
CA VAL A 46 -4.71 0.88 -8.26
C VAL A 46 -4.65 -0.26 -7.24
N ASP A 47 -3.53 -0.99 -7.18
CA ASP A 47 -3.37 -2.07 -6.19
C ASP A 47 -3.22 -1.53 -4.76
N ILE A 48 -2.53 -0.41 -4.56
CA ILE A 48 -2.49 0.29 -3.27
C ILE A 48 -3.90 0.67 -2.84
N ASP A 49 -4.69 1.26 -3.73
CA ASP A 49 -6.05 1.70 -3.44
C ASP A 49 -6.95 0.50 -3.13
N LYS A 50 -6.87 -0.58 -3.91
CA LYS A 50 -7.58 -1.84 -3.61
C LYS A 50 -7.18 -2.45 -2.26
N TYR A 51 -5.89 -2.45 -1.93
CA TYR A 51 -5.42 -2.92 -0.63
C TYR A 51 -5.98 -2.05 0.50
N LEU A 52 -5.96 -0.73 0.33
CA LEU A 52 -6.46 0.22 1.30
C LEU A 52 -7.98 0.19 1.45
N ASP A 53 -8.71 -0.11 0.38
CA ASP A 53 -10.16 -0.33 0.38
C ASP A 53 -10.52 -1.65 1.09
N LYS A 54 -9.85 -2.75 0.73
CA LYS A 54 -9.93 -4.06 1.42
C LYS A 54 -9.59 -3.95 2.91
N LYS A 55 -8.62 -3.10 3.27
CA LYS A 55 -8.25 -2.79 4.65
C LYS A 55 -9.19 -1.75 5.28
N GLY A 56 -9.80 -0.89 4.47
CA GLY A 56 -10.79 0.12 4.82
C GLY A 56 -12.09 -0.50 5.32
N GLY A 57 -12.49 -1.64 4.77
CA GLY A 57 -13.51 -2.51 5.37
C GLY A 57 -13.13 -3.08 6.76
N LYS A 58 -11.87 -2.92 7.20
CA LYS A 58 -11.40 -3.17 8.57
C LYS A 58 -11.00 -1.90 9.34
N ARG A 59 -11.13 -0.70 8.75
CA ARG A 59 -10.85 0.57 9.45
C ARG A 59 -12.02 1.05 10.31
N ASP A 60 -13.22 0.46 10.15
CA ASP A 60 -14.41 0.77 10.96
C ASP A 60 -14.74 -0.26 12.07
N LYS A 61 -13.78 -1.09 12.50
CA LYS A 61 -13.95 -1.91 13.73
C LYS A 61 -12.92 -1.62 14.82
N ALA A 62 -12.37 -0.42 14.83
CA ALA A 62 -11.50 0.04 15.92
C ALA A 62 -11.76 1.52 16.26
N LYS A 63 -13.03 1.89 16.49
CA LYS A 63 -13.49 3.02 17.34
C LYS A 63 -15.01 3.21 17.22
N THR A 64 -15.78 2.38 17.91
CA THR A 64 -17.07 2.73 18.55
C THR A 64 -17.50 1.48 19.29
N ASN A 65 -17.05 1.37 20.53
CA ASN A 65 -17.68 0.58 21.59
C ASN A 65 -17.16 1.18 22.90
N ASN A 66 -17.71 2.34 23.25
CA ASN A 66 -17.80 2.76 24.65
C ASN A 66 -19.22 3.31 24.80
N THR A 67 -20.19 2.40 24.87
CA THR A 67 -20.86 1.97 26.11
C THR A 67 -21.71 3.08 26.69
N ALA A 68 -23.02 2.88 26.54
CA ALA A 68 -24.11 3.60 27.16
C ALA A 68 -23.91 3.79 28.67
N LYS A 69 -24.25 4.98 29.19
CA LYS A 69 -25.27 5.14 30.24
C LYS A 69 -25.69 6.60 30.37
#